data_AF-A0A9P5ZCZ3-F1
#
_entry.id   AF-A0A9P5ZCZ3-F1
#
_cell.length_a   1.000
_cell.length_b   1.000
_cell.length_c   1.000
_cell.angle_alpha   90.00
_cell.angle_beta   90.00
_cell.angle_gamma   90.00
#
_symmetry.space_group_name_H-M   'P 1'
#
loop_
_entity.id
_entity.type
_entity.pdbx_description
1 polymer ?
#
loop_
_entity_poly.entity_id
_entity_poly.type
_entity_poly.pdbx_seq_one_letter_code
_entity_poly.pdbx_strand_id
1 'polypeptide(L)'
;MRPLNHTATPFNQLRVFIPKSKRLPPNPHLSDIWQDAMVRALAPPPSGKTSSESRESRINTKLWYKLLAYDQRSFFTGSSVADLEVAHIFAPLRKDKAKKIEVEKFLTQQRFHHPESHRFVLDSIENAMLLESNFNIQWRDYATFCFVPAESDAKAMLTSLHEINALWQMMTDRNPGKTCIRPLDVSQAPFNQPHWDVLLLRPDALLPENQVLLISLSRAFQKPGYSERFHGTRFTNWGASGDSLVSHTEGSEPKRLPPFVARDIRAEFKQPPFSSLAMVVNAQNKVQQFVDEHRSSRGNCSAITPRIKRYADLLSDLVEAIFFVPNGNAAVYSRAAGKALRDEDHVADNTRYSNGTDAFSDLLVKKINDSNLSRKERAEAAQMLLSHLDGSPSYGKR
;
A
#
# COMPACT_ATOMS: atom_id res chain seq x y z
N MET A 1 25.82 -40.75 -36.71
CA MET A 1 25.22 -39.59 -36.03
C MET A 1 25.92 -39.41 -34.69
N ARG A 2 26.62 -38.29 -34.47
CA ARG A 2 27.29 -37.96 -33.19
C ARG A 2 26.35 -37.10 -32.35
N PRO A 3 26.27 -37.31 -31.02
CA PRO A 3 25.48 -36.43 -30.16
C PRO A 3 26.20 -35.09 -29.97
N LEU A 4 25.45 -34.00 -30.12
CA LEU A 4 25.90 -32.65 -29.80
C LEU A 4 25.90 -32.47 -28.29
N ASN A 5 27.09 -32.45 -27.70
CA ASN A 5 27.27 -32.02 -26.31
C ASN A 5 27.10 -30.49 -26.26
N HIS A 6 25.96 -30.04 -25.74
CA HIS A 6 25.79 -28.66 -25.31
C HIS A 6 26.56 -28.44 -24.01
N THR A 7 27.76 -27.88 -24.12
CA THR A 7 28.49 -27.33 -22.99
C THR A 7 27.74 -26.10 -22.47
N ALA A 8 27.12 -26.23 -21.30
CA ALA A 8 26.55 -25.11 -20.57
C ALA A 8 27.66 -24.10 -20.25
N THR A 9 27.58 -22.91 -20.82
CA THR A 9 28.41 -21.77 -20.42
C THR A 9 28.03 -21.38 -18.99
N PRO A 10 29.00 -21.26 -18.07
CA PRO A 10 28.71 -20.75 -16.73
C PRO A 10 28.27 -19.29 -16.85
N PHE A 11 27.01 -19.01 -16.51
CA PHE A 11 26.50 -17.66 -16.38
C PHE A 11 27.27 -16.98 -15.24
N ASN A 12 28.18 -16.08 -15.60
CA ASN A 12 28.77 -15.12 -14.67
C ASN A 12 27.65 -14.18 -14.20
N GLN A 13 26.98 -14.56 -13.11
CA GLN A 13 26.07 -13.70 -12.39
C GLN A 13 26.91 -12.51 -11.91
N LEU A 14 26.69 -11.34 -12.49
CA LEU A 14 27.22 -10.07 -11.99
C LEU A 14 26.62 -9.84 -10.59
N ARG A 15 27.29 -10.39 -9.57
CA ARG A 15 27.01 -10.05 -8.18
C ARG A 15 27.43 -8.59 -8.02
N VAL A 16 26.44 -7.70 -7.98
CA VAL A 16 26.64 -6.36 -7.44
C VAL A 16 27.19 -6.55 -6.04
N PHE A 17 28.46 -6.22 -5.86
CA PHE A 17 29.15 -6.33 -4.58
C PHE A 17 28.53 -5.29 -3.65
N ILE A 18 27.59 -5.73 -2.79
CA ILE A 18 27.07 -4.88 -1.73
C ILE A 18 28.24 -4.62 -0.78
N PRO A 19 28.69 -3.36 -0.60
CA PRO A 19 29.76 -3.06 0.35
C PRO A 19 29.38 -3.63 1.70
N LYS A 20 30.35 -4.22 2.42
CA LYS A 20 30.16 -4.76 3.79
C LYS A 20 29.22 -3.85 4.58
N SER A 21 28.05 -4.41 4.87
CA SER A 21 26.87 -3.72 5.37
C SER A 21 27.20 -2.71 6.47
N LYS A 22 26.64 -1.49 6.35
CA LYS A 22 26.24 -0.77 7.57
C LYS A 22 25.35 -1.76 8.32
N ARG A 23 25.81 -2.19 9.49
CA ARG A 23 25.18 -3.21 10.33
C ARG A 23 23.67 -3.03 10.28
N LEU A 24 22.95 -4.01 9.71
CA LEU A 24 21.52 -4.16 9.98
C LEU A 24 21.36 -4.07 11.50
N PRO A 25 20.33 -3.37 12.01
CA PRO A 25 20.03 -3.46 13.44
C PRO A 25 19.95 -4.94 13.82
N PRO A 26 20.50 -5.34 14.97
CA PRO A 26 20.48 -6.73 15.42
C PRO A 26 19.03 -7.23 15.36
N ASN A 27 18.85 -8.41 14.78
CA ASN A 27 17.54 -9.02 14.63
C ASN A 27 16.87 -9.15 16.03
N PRO A 28 15.74 -8.48 16.30
CA PRO A 28 15.05 -8.51 17.59
C PRO A 28 14.63 -9.93 17.96
N HIS A 29 14.47 -10.82 16.98
CA HIS A 29 14.13 -12.23 17.20
C HIS A 29 15.34 -13.09 17.62
N LEU A 30 16.57 -12.57 17.54
CA LEU A 30 17.79 -13.29 17.95
C LEU A 30 18.31 -12.90 19.34
N SER A 31 17.70 -11.90 20.00
CA SER A 31 18.03 -11.55 21.39
C SER A 31 16.84 -11.78 22.29
N ASP A 32 17.05 -12.48 23.42
CA ASP A 32 16.03 -12.75 24.46
C ASP A 32 15.45 -11.48 25.12
N ILE A 33 15.90 -10.29 24.70
CA ILE A 33 15.52 -9.00 25.25
C ILE A 33 14.85 -8.18 24.15
N TRP A 34 13.58 -8.49 23.86
CA TRP A 34 12.73 -7.75 22.91
C TRP A 34 12.64 -6.26 23.23
N GLN A 35 12.64 -5.94 24.52
CA GLN A 35 12.67 -4.56 25.00
C GLN A 35 13.93 -3.83 24.56
N ASP A 36 15.08 -4.48 24.50
CA ASP A 36 16.35 -3.86 24.10
C ASP A 36 16.39 -3.57 22.59
N ALA A 37 15.84 -4.46 21.78
CA ALA A 37 15.77 -4.25 20.34
C ALA A 37 14.72 -3.18 19.97
N MET A 38 13.57 -3.14 20.65
CA MET A 38 12.64 -2.01 20.56
C MET A 38 13.27 -0.70 21.06
N VAL A 39 13.98 -0.72 22.19
CA VAL A 39 14.68 0.45 22.73
C VAL A 39 15.75 0.95 21.77
N ARG A 40 16.48 0.06 21.08
CA ARG A 40 17.48 0.43 20.05
C ARG A 40 16.84 0.90 18.73
N ALA A 41 15.72 0.32 18.33
CA ALA A 41 14.91 0.78 17.18
C ALA A 41 14.30 2.17 17.44
N LEU A 42 13.94 2.44 18.69
CA LEU A 42 13.42 3.73 19.14
C LEU A 42 14.54 4.69 19.61
N ALA A 43 15.77 4.22 19.72
CA ALA A 43 16.90 5.04 20.13
C ALA A 43 17.19 6.10 19.06
N PRO A 44 17.57 7.32 19.45
CA PRO A 44 18.01 8.32 18.51
C PRO A 44 19.20 7.78 17.69
N PRO A 45 19.28 8.08 16.38
CA PRO A 45 20.42 7.66 15.57
C PRO A 45 21.72 8.15 16.23
N PRO A 46 22.79 7.34 16.22
CA PRO A 46 24.04 7.71 16.86
C PRO A 46 24.51 9.07 16.34
N SER A 47 24.81 9.96 17.27
CA SER A 47 25.10 11.40 17.11
C SER A 47 26.35 11.74 16.29
N GLY A 48 26.86 10.80 15.48
CA GLY A 48 28.06 10.95 14.65
C GLY A 48 27.81 11.25 13.18
N LYS A 49 26.56 11.41 12.73
CA LYS A 49 26.27 11.82 11.34
C LYS A 49 25.95 13.30 11.24
N THR A 50 26.79 13.97 10.48
CA THR A 50 26.75 15.35 9.99
C THR A 50 25.36 15.96 9.82
N SER A 51 25.26 17.23 10.21
CA SER A 51 24.13 18.17 10.34
C SER A 51 23.21 18.42 9.12
N SER A 52 23.05 17.49 8.18
CA SER A 52 22.26 17.70 6.96
C SER A 52 21.18 16.62 6.68
N GLU A 53 20.83 15.77 7.65
CA GLU A 53 19.68 14.87 7.45
C GLU A 53 18.37 15.67 7.51
N SER A 54 17.64 15.67 6.39
CA SER A 54 16.33 16.33 6.29
C SER A 54 15.36 15.76 7.33
N ARG A 55 14.41 16.59 7.79
CA ARG A 55 13.35 16.14 8.71
C ARG A 55 12.60 14.92 8.17
N GLU A 56 12.41 14.85 6.85
CA GLU A 56 11.75 13.73 6.16
C GLU A 56 12.54 12.44 6.28
N SER A 57 13.88 12.50 6.12
CA SER A 57 14.77 11.37 6.32
C SER A 57 14.62 10.80 7.73
N ARG A 58 14.60 11.65 8.76
CA ARG A 58 14.43 11.21 10.16
C ARG A 58 13.08 10.55 10.45
N ILE A 59 11.99 11.09 9.92
CA ILE A 59 10.65 10.50 10.09
C ILE A 59 10.62 9.11 9.45
N ASN A 60 11.14 8.99 8.23
CA ASN A 60 11.21 7.72 7.53
C ASN A 60 12.08 6.70 8.27
N THR A 61 13.24 7.13 8.80
CA THR A 61 14.11 6.29 9.61
C THR A 61 13.41 5.76 10.87
N LYS A 62 12.64 6.59 11.59
CA LYS A 62 11.88 6.14 12.76
C LYS A 62 10.80 5.13 12.39
N LEU A 63 10.06 5.37 11.31
CA LEU A 63 9.02 4.46 10.83
C LEU A 63 9.63 3.13 10.36
N TRP A 64 10.77 3.18 9.68
CA TRP A 64 11.54 2.01 9.26
C TRP A 64 11.94 1.14 10.44
N TYR A 65 12.55 1.73 11.49
CA TYR A 65 12.91 1.00 12.69
C TYR A 65 11.70 0.39 13.41
N LYS A 66 10.56 1.10 13.44
CA LYS A 66 9.30 0.56 13.99
C LYS A 66 8.85 -0.66 13.19
N LEU A 67 8.83 -0.59 11.86
CA LEU A 67 8.45 -1.72 11.02
C LEU A 67 9.40 -2.90 11.21
N LEU A 68 10.72 -2.68 11.23
CA LEU A 68 11.72 -3.70 11.48
C LEU A 68 11.67 -4.35 12.87
N ALA A 69 11.05 -3.70 13.84
CA ALA A 69 10.79 -4.31 15.14
C ALA A 69 9.67 -5.36 15.07
N TYR A 70 8.80 -5.28 14.06
CA TYR A 70 7.72 -6.25 13.85
C TYR A 70 8.04 -7.22 12.74
N ASP A 71 8.43 -6.77 11.55
CA ASP A 71 8.75 -7.66 10.44
C ASP A 71 10.09 -7.26 9.81
N GLN A 72 10.97 -8.22 9.59
CA GLN A 72 12.28 -8.01 8.96
C GLN A 72 12.35 -8.59 7.56
N ARG A 73 11.18 -8.82 6.95
CA ARG A 73 11.07 -9.41 5.62
C ARG A 73 10.35 -8.46 4.68
N SER A 74 10.71 -8.56 3.41
CA SER A 74 9.94 -7.95 2.35
C SER A 74 8.53 -8.51 2.32
N PHE A 75 7.56 -7.61 2.20
CA PHE A 75 6.17 -7.94 1.99
C PHE A 75 5.94 -8.74 0.71
N PHE A 76 6.76 -8.52 -0.33
CA PHE A 76 6.64 -9.21 -1.61
C PHE A 76 7.30 -10.59 -1.59
N THR A 77 8.61 -10.62 -1.39
CA THR A 77 9.44 -11.82 -1.60
C THR A 77 9.59 -12.66 -0.34
N GLY A 78 9.32 -12.09 0.84
CA GLY A 78 9.68 -12.69 2.12
C GLY A 78 11.18 -12.67 2.43
N SER A 79 12.00 -12.00 1.61
CA SER A 79 13.45 -11.89 1.79
C SER A 79 13.81 -10.97 2.97
N SER A 80 14.83 -11.34 3.75
CA SER A 80 15.35 -10.56 4.90
C SER A 80 16.66 -9.86 4.57
N VAL A 81 16.68 -9.10 3.48
CA VAL A 81 17.86 -8.40 2.95
C VAL A 81 18.14 -7.08 3.66
N ALA A 82 19.35 -6.54 3.46
CA ALA A 82 19.79 -5.32 4.13
C ALA A 82 19.18 -4.02 3.57
N ASP A 83 18.64 -4.08 2.35
CA ASP A 83 18.13 -2.97 1.56
C ASP A 83 16.59 -2.84 1.61
N LEU A 84 15.98 -3.34 2.70
CA LEU A 84 14.56 -3.11 2.95
C LEU A 84 14.30 -1.63 3.21
N GLU A 85 13.28 -1.09 2.56
CA GLU A 85 12.80 0.28 2.68
C GLU A 85 11.33 0.33 3.08
N VAL A 86 10.93 1.48 3.63
CA VAL A 86 9.52 1.76 3.92
C VAL A 86 8.80 2.11 2.62
N ALA A 87 7.89 1.23 2.21
CA ALA A 87 6.93 1.48 1.15
C ALA A 87 5.62 1.97 1.76
N HIS A 88 5.28 3.24 1.52
CA HIS A 88 4.02 3.81 1.98
C HIS A 88 2.90 3.48 1.00
N ILE A 89 1.74 3.03 1.51
CA ILE A 89 0.56 2.67 0.70
C ILE A 89 -0.05 3.89 0.04
N PHE A 90 -0.29 4.93 0.83
CA PHE A 90 -0.54 6.28 0.33
C PHE A 90 0.70 7.14 0.46
N ALA A 91 0.97 7.97 -0.54
CA ALA A 91 2.07 8.92 -0.50
C ALA A 91 2.00 9.81 0.76
N PRO A 92 3.08 9.92 1.55
CA PRO A 92 3.07 10.76 2.73
C PRO A 92 3.13 12.24 2.32
N LEU A 93 2.08 13.00 2.60
CA LEU A 93 1.94 14.43 2.25
C LEU A 93 2.74 15.33 3.20
N ARG A 94 4.08 15.22 3.16
CA ARG A 94 4.95 15.88 4.17
C ARG A 94 5.14 17.38 3.94
N LYS A 95 5.02 17.84 2.70
CA LYS A 95 5.24 19.25 2.31
C LYS A 95 4.01 20.12 2.58
N ASP A 96 2.81 19.56 2.45
CA ASP A 96 1.54 20.26 2.63
C ASP A 96 0.81 19.73 3.87
N LYS A 97 1.00 20.42 4.99
CA LYS A 97 0.43 20.00 6.28
C LYS A 97 -1.10 20.12 6.31
N ALA A 98 -1.66 21.16 5.71
CA ALA A 98 -3.10 21.39 5.73
C ALA A 98 -3.82 20.26 4.96
N LYS A 99 -3.34 19.98 3.74
CA LYS A 99 -3.85 18.87 2.93
C LYS A 99 -3.64 17.53 3.60
N LYS A 100 -2.49 17.31 4.25
CA LYS A 100 -2.23 16.10 5.04
C LYS A 100 -3.30 15.88 6.12
N ILE A 101 -3.60 16.91 6.92
CA ILE A 101 -4.59 16.83 8.00
C ILE A 101 -5.97 16.54 7.43
N GLU A 102 -6.33 17.18 6.32
CA GLU A 102 -7.60 16.95 5.64
C GLU A 102 -7.74 15.50 5.16
N VAL A 103 -6.74 14.98 4.46
CA VAL A 103 -6.72 13.59 3.96
C VAL A 103 -6.76 12.60 5.11
N GLU A 104 -5.96 12.79 6.16
CA GLU A 104 -5.97 11.92 7.36
C GLU A 104 -7.33 11.93 8.05
N LYS A 105 -7.97 13.10 8.16
CA LYS A 105 -9.32 13.22 8.72
C LYS A 105 -10.34 12.47 7.88
N PHE A 106 -10.29 12.61 6.56
CA PHE A 106 -11.20 11.92 5.66
C PHE A 106 -11.03 10.39 5.73
N LEU A 107 -9.79 9.89 5.63
CA LEU A 107 -9.50 8.46 5.76
C LEU A 107 -9.88 7.91 7.14
N THR A 108 -9.74 8.71 8.19
CA THR A 108 -10.22 8.38 9.53
C THR A 108 -11.75 8.20 9.56
N GLN A 109 -12.50 9.12 8.96
CA GLN A 109 -13.96 9.01 8.87
C GLN A 109 -14.40 7.76 8.10
N GLN A 110 -13.63 7.37 7.07
CA GLN A 110 -13.87 6.17 6.27
C GLN A 110 -13.40 4.87 6.94
N ARG A 111 -12.91 4.94 8.19
CA ARG A 111 -12.47 3.78 8.99
C ARG A 111 -11.29 3.00 8.39
N PHE A 112 -10.32 3.71 7.82
CA PHE A 112 -9.06 3.09 7.35
C PHE A 112 -8.13 2.62 8.49
N HIS A 113 -8.40 3.02 9.73
CA HIS A 113 -7.63 2.70 10.92
C HIS A 113 -8.21 1.52 11.69
N HIS A 114 -7.37 0.79 12.41
CA HIS A 114 -7.81 -0.26 13.32
C HIS A 114 -8.68 0.33 14.45
N PRO A 115 -9.70 -0.36 14.99
CA PRO A 115 -10.54 0.19 16.07
C PRO A 115 -9.80 0.63 17.33
N GLU A 116 -8.66 0.00 17.63
CA GLU A 116 -7.78 0.40 18.75
C GLU A 116 -6.98 1.68 18.46
N SER A 117 -6.84 2.05 17.18
CA SER A 117 -6.26 3.30 16.74
C SER A 117 -7.33 4.40 16.71
N HIS A 118 -7.04 5.58 17.25
CA HIS A 118 -8.02 6.69 17.23
C HIS A 118 -8.17 7.37 15.87
N ARG A 119 -7.15 7.26 15.00
CA ARG A 119 -7.12 7.92 13.68
C ARG A 119 -6.15 7.22 12.72
N PHE A 120 -6.40 7.39 11.44
CA PHE A 120 -5.48 7.01 10.38
C PHE A 120 -4.48 8.16 10.15
N VAL A 121 -3.18 7.84 10.05
CA VAL A 121 -2.10 8.80 9.82
C VAL A 121 -1.25 8.32 8.64
N LEU A 122 -0.91 9.20 7.70
CA LEU A 122 -0.18 8.86 6.48
C LEU A 122 1.27 8.41 6.76
N ASP A 123 1.89 8.92 7.83
CA ASP A 123 3.22 8.49 8.29
C ASP A 123 3.12 7.40 9.39
N SER A 124 2.05 6.59 9.42
CA SER A 124 1.86 5.52 10.41
C SER A 124 2.33 4.15 9.89
N ILE A 125 2.44 3.19 10.81
CA ILE A 125 2.65 1.80 10.47
C ILE A 125 1.46 1.20 9.70
N GLU A 126 0.23 1.69 9.89
CA GLU A 126 -0.96 1.20 9.17
C GLU A 126 -0.89 1.52 7.68
N ASN A 127 -0.21 2.60 7.31
CA ASN A 127 -0.03 3.04 5.93
C ASN A 127 1.31 2.58 5.33
N ALA A 128 1.99 1.61 5.93
CA ALA A 128 3.33 1.24 5.51
C ALA A 128 3.62 -0.27 5.59
N MET A 129 4.48 -0.70 4.67
CA MET A 129 5.07 -2.04 4.62
C MET A 129 6.55 -1.95 4.27
N LEU A 130 7.25 -3.07 4.36
CA LEU A 130 8.65 -3.17 3.94
C LEU A 130 8.75 -3.83 2.56
N LEU A 131 9.54 -3.25 1.68
CA LEU A 131 9.90 -3.82 0.38
C LEU A 131 11.41 -3.64 0.16
N GLU A 132 12.03 -4.49 -0.63
CA GLU A 132 13.38 -4.21 -1.13
C GLU A 132 13.39 -2.91 -1.95
N SER A 133 14.52 -2.21 -1.92
CA SER A 133 14.66 -0.89 -2.54
C SER A 133 14.24 -0.88 -4.02
N ASN A 134 14.63 -1.91 -4.78
CA ASN A 134 14.25 -2.05 -6.19
C ASN A 134 12.73 -2.25 -6.36
N PHE A 135 12.10 -3.09 -5.54
CA PHE A 135 10.66 -3.32 -5.63
C PHE A 135 9.83 -2.15 -5.11
N ASN A 136 10.35 -1.39 -4.15
CA ASN A 136 9.74 -0.14 -3.70
C ASN A 136 9.63 0.85 -4.87
N ILE A 137 10.71 1.05 -5.63
CA ILE A 137 10.72 1.90 -6.83
C ILE A 137 9.76 1.37 -7.89
N GLN A 138 9.82 0.06 -8.19
CA GLN A 138 8.95 -0.59 -9.18
C GLN A 138 7.46 -0.47 -8.84
N TRP A 139 7.14 -0.60 -7.56
CA TRP A 139 5.77 -0.50 -7.07
C TRP A 139 5.28 0.95 -6.97
N ARG A 140 6.12 1.89 -6.51
CA ARG A 140 5.76 3.29 -6.29
C ARG A 140 5.81 4.11 -7.58
N ASP A 141 6.93 4.10 -8.27
CA ASP A 141 7.22 5.05 -9.36
C ASP A 141 6.81 4.50 -10.73
N TYR A 142 6.96 3.19 -10.93
CA TYR A 142 6.71 2.57 -12.24
C TYR A 142 5.40 1.78 -12.33
N ALA A 143 4.75 1.53 -11.20
CA ALA A 143 3.54 0.73 -11.08
C ALA A 143 3.61 -0.58 -11.90
N THR A 144 4.75 -1.27 -11.90
CA THR A 144 4.93 -2.48 -12.73
C THR A 144 4.16 -3.68 -12.19
N PHE A 145 3.79 -3.63 -10.91
CA PHE A 145 2.89 -4.58 -10.26
C PHE A 145 2.11 -3.90 -9.14
N CYS A 146 1.03 -4.56 -8.71
CA CYS A 146 0.30 -4.19 -7.51
C CYS A 146 -0.13 -5.42 -6.72
N PHE A 147 -0.40 -5.23 -5.43
CA PHE A 147 -0.99 -6.23 -4.56
C PHE A 147 -2.49 -6.02 -4.50
N VAL A 148 -3.26 -7.06 -4.81
CA VAL A 148 -4.73 -7.04 -4.74
C VAL A 148 -5.16 -8.09 -3.73
N PRO A 149 -6.28 -7.93 -3.02
CA PRO A 149 -6.85 -9.04 -2.28
C PRO A 149 -7.19 -10.18 -3.25
N ALA A 150 -7.08 -11.43 -2.81
CA ALA A 150 -7.54 -12.57 -3.57
C ALA A 150 -9.00 -12.35 -4.00
N GLU A 151 -9.38 -12.81 -5.18
CA GLU A 151 -10.70 -12.51 -5.75
C GLU A 151 -11.86 -12.89 -4.81
N SER A 152 -11.74 -14.00 -4.07
CA SER A 152 -12.72 -14.41 -3.04
C SER A 152 -12.81 -13.41 -1.90
N ASP A 153 -11.67 -12.91 -1.42
CA ASP A 153 -11.59 -11.99 -0.29
C ASP A 153 -12.04 -10.60 -0.70
N ALA A 154 -11.71 -10.15 -1.91
CA ALA A 154 -12.21 -8.91 -2.51
C ALA A 154 -13.74 -8.93 -2.65
N LYS A 155 -14.33 -10.04 -3.10
CA LYS A 155 -15.79 -10.21 -3.16
C LYS A 155 -16.42 -10.19 -1.76
N ALA A 156 -15.82 -10.88 -0.79
CA ALA A 156 -16.29 -10.86 0.59
C ALA A 156 -16.22 -9.44 1.19
N MET A 157 -15.13 -8.71 0.95
CA MET A 157 -14.99 -7.31 1.36
C MET A 157 -16.10 -6.45 0.75
N LEU A 158 -16.39 -6.62 -0.53
CA LEU A 158 -17.42 -5.85 -1.22
C LEU A 158 -18.81 -6.10 -0.61
N THR A 159 -19.17 -7.36 -0.40
CA THR A 159 -20.43 -7.74 0.27
C THR A 159 -20.53 -7.11 1.65
N SER A 160 -19.50 -7.26 2.48
CA SER A 160 -19.47 -6.71 3.83
C SER A 160 -19.56 -5.18 3.83
N LEU A 161 -18.86 -4.49 2.93
CA LEU A 161 -18.95 -3.04 2.77
C LEU A 161 -20.36 -2.60 2.38
N HIS A 162 -21.05 -3.31 1.47
CA HIS A 162 -22.42 -2.99 1.11
C HIS A 162 -23.39 -3.13 2.28
N GLU A 163 -23.29 -4.20 3.06
CA GLU A 163 -24.12 -4.41 4.26
C GLU A 163 -23.89 -3.29 5.29
N ILE A 164 -22.62 -2.98 5.57
CA ILE A 164 -22.22 -1.92 6.51
C ILE A 164 -22.68 -0.54 6.02
N ASN A 165 -22.60 -0.28 4.72
CA ASN A 165 -23.06 0.98 4.11
C ASN A 165 -24.58 1.12 4.19
N ALA A 166 -25.32 0.03 3.99
CA ALA A 166 -26.77 0.03 4.17
C ALA A 166 -27.15 0.32 5.63
N LEU A 167 -26.48 -0.31 6.60
CA LEU A 167 -26.67 -0.02 8.02
C LEU A 167 -26.33 1.44 8.35
N TRP A 168 -25.24 1.97 7.79
CA TRP A 168 -24.83 3.35 8.00
C TRP A 168 -25.84 4.36 7.43
N GLN A 169 -26.39 4.07 6.24
CA GLN A 169 -27.48 4.84 5.66
C GLN A 169 -28.71 4.82 6.57
N MET A 170 -29.15 3.64 7.02
CA MET A 170 -30.30 3.52 7.94
C MET A 170 -30.11 4.30 9.25
N MET A 171 -28.90 4.26 9.85
CA MET A 171 -28.61 5.02 11.07
C MET A 171 -28.68 6.53 10.83
N THR A 172 -28.21 6.97 9.67
CA THR A 172 -28.25 8.38 9.24
C THR A 172 -29.70 8.83 9.02
N ASP A 173 -30.50 8.02 8.33
CA ASP A 173 -31.91 8.34 8.04
C ASP A 173 -32.75 8.44 9.33
N ARG A 174 -32.45 7.61 10.33
CA ARG A 174 -33.10 7.67 11.65
C ARG A 174 -32.70 8.88 12.49
N ASN A 175 -31.56 9.51 12.18
CA ASN A 175 -31.00 10.63 12.94
C ASN A 175 -30.60 11.80 12.02
N PRO A 176 -31.55 12.41 11.30
CA PRO A 176 -31.23 13.47 10.36
C PRO A 176 -30.55 14.63 11.07
N GLY A 177 -29.46 15.14 10.48
CA GLY A 177 -28.68 16.25 11.03
C GLY A 177 -27.64 15.86 12.10
N LYS A 178 -27.58 14.59 12.53
CA LYS A 178 -26.50 14.09 13.39
C LYS A 178 -25.46 13.33 12.56
N THR A 179 -24.18 13.57 12.84
CA THR A 179 -23.10 12.80 12.22
C THR A 179 -23.07 11.40 12.82
N CYS A 180 -23.57 10.42 12.09
CA CYS A 180 -23.43 9.00 12.43
C CYS A 180 -22.05 8.50 11.98
N ILE A 181 -21.33 7.84 12.86
CA ILE A 181 -20.03 7.23 12.52
C ILE A 181 -20.29 5.92 11.77
N ARG A 182 -19.50 5.65 10.72
CA ARG A 182 -19.58 4.40 9.96
C ARG A 182 -19.29 3.20 10.89
N PRO A 183 -20.16 2.18 10.93
CA PRO A 183 -19.99 1.00 11.79
C PRO A 183 -19.11 -0.05 11.10
N LEU A 184 -17.98 0.37 10.53
CA LEU A 184 -17.01 -0.51 9.89
C LEU A 184 -15.92 -0.88 10.89
N ASP A 185 -15.72 -2.18 11.10
CA ASP A 185 -14.63 -2.73 11.90
C ASP A 185 -13.65 -3.48 10.98
N VAL A 186 -12.50 -2.86 10.71
CA VAL A 186 -11.44 -3.44 9.86
C VAL A 186 -10.59 -4.48 10.58
N SER A 187 -10.79 -4.71 11.88
CA SER A 187 -10.12 -5.79 12.64
C SER A 187 -10.76 -7.16 12.42
N GLN A 188 -11.93 -7.21 11.77
CA GLN A 188 -12.66 -8.43 11.48
C GLN A 188 -12.44 -8.89 10.04
N ALA A 189 -12.66 -10.19 9.81
CA ALA A 189 -12.77 -10.69 8.45
C ALA A 189 -13.92 -9.97 7.72
N PRO A 190 -13.79 -9.70 6.41
CA PRO A 190 -12.68 -10.07 5.52
C PRO A 190 -11.54 -9.03 5.45
N PHE A 191 -11.60 -7.97 6.25
CA PHE A 191 -10.63 -6.86 6.19
C PHE A 191 -9.31 -7.16 6.88
N ASN A 192 -9.35 -7.97 7.95
CA ASN A 192 -8.18 -8.38 8.71
C ASN A 192 -7.51 -9.59 8.04
N GLN A 193 -6.25 -9.41 7.64
CA GLN A 193 -5.40 -10.44 7.03
C GLN A 193 -6.01 -11.15 5.81
N PRO A 194 -6.47 -10.43 4.78
CA PRO A 194 -6.88 -11.07 3.54
C PRO A 194 -5.68 -11.78 2.88
N HIS A 195 -5.97 -12.77 2.05
CA HIS A 195 -4.99 -13.30 1.13
C HIS A 195 -4.70 -12.24 0.08
N TRP A 196 -3.41 -12.04 -0.22
CA TRP A 196 -2.93 -11.13 -1.24
C TRP A 196 -2.54 -11.91 -2.49
N ASP A 197 -2.88 -11.37 -3.63
CA ASP A 197 -2.51 -11.83 -4.95
C ASP A 197 -1.66 -10.74 -5.61
N VAL A 198 -0.78 -11.15 -6.52
CA VAL A 198 0.11 -10.23 -7.24
C VAL A 198 -0.40 -10.12 -8.67
N LEU A 199 -0.68 -8.88 -9.07
CA LEU A 199 -1.05 -8.56 -10.44
C LEU A 199 0.11 -7.84 -11.11
N LEU A 200 0.70 -8.47 -12.12
CA LEU A 200 1.72 -7.84 -12.94
C LEU A 200 1.05 -6.95 -13.98
N LEU A 201 1.40 -5.67 -13.97
CA LEU A 201 0.88 -4.70 -14.92
C LEU A 201 1.87 -4.54 -16.07
N ARG A 202 3.18 -4.55 -15.78
CA ARG A 202 4.25 -4.41 -16.76
C ARG A 202 5.29 -5.52 -16.53
N PRO A 203 5.01 -6.77 -16.92
CA PRO A 203 5.85 -7.93 -16.60
C PRO A 203 7.31 -7.74 -17.06
N ASP A 204 7.53 -7.28 -18.29
CA ASP A 204 8.87 -7.11 -18.87
C ASP A 204 9.70 -6.02 -18.18
N ALA A 205 9.03 -5.02 -17.59
CA ALA A 205 9.68 -3.96 -16.84
C ALA A 205 10.01 -4.40 -15.39
N LEU A 206 9.25 -5.33 -14.82
CA LEU A 206 9.50 -5.88 -13.50
C LEU A 206 10.60 -6.96 -13.54
N LEU A 207 10.48 -7.91 -14.47
CA LEU A 207 11.39 -9.03 -14.65
C LEU A 207 11.66 -9.18 -16.16
N PRO A 208 12.83 -8.71 -16.64
CA PRO A 208 13.26 -8.95 -18.01
C PRO A 208 13.25 -10.45 -18.36
N GLU A 209 13.18 -10.76 -19.65
CA GLU A 209 13.13 -12.15 -20.13
C GLU A 209 14.21 -13.03 -19.50
N ASN A 210 13.81 -14.24 -19.10
CA ASN A 210 14.65 -15.25 -18.43
C ASN A 210 15.15 -14.88 -17.03
N GLN A 211 14.70 -13.76 -16.45
CA GLN A 211 14.94 -13.47 -15.04
C GLN A 211 13.90 -14.14 -14.15
N VAL A 212 14.37 -14.57 -12.98
CA VAL A 212 13.52 -15.18 -11.95
C VAL A 212 13.60 -14.39 -10.66
N LEU A 213 12.46 -14.33 -9.98
CA LEU A 213 12.31 -13.79 -8.64
C LEU A 213 12.27 -14.94 -7.64
N LEU A 214 13.07 -14.83 -6.58
CA LEU A 214 13.00 -15.73 -5.44
C LEU A 214 11.92 -15.26 -4.48
N ILE A 215 10.88 -16.07 -4.27
CA ILE A 215 9.83 -15.79 -3.28
C ILE A 215 9.74 -16.93 -2.28
N SER A 216 9.68 -16.57 -0.99
CA SER A 216 9.35 -17.49 0.08
C SER A 216 7.85 -17.48 0.38
N LEU A 217 7.20 -18.60 0.04
CA LEU A 217 5.78 -18.83 0.35
C LEU A 217 5.56 -19.28 1.80
N SER A 218 6.53 -20.00 2.37
CA SER A 218 6.47 -20.50 3.75
C SER A 218 7.05 -19.47 4.71
N ARG A 219 6.29 -18.40 4.98
CA ARG A 219 6.65 -17.38 5.97
C ARG A 219 6.42 -17.89 7.37
N ALA A 220 7.36 -18.70 7.86
CA ALA A 220 7.35 -19.00 9.27
C ALA A 220 8.14 -17.90 10.02
N PHE A 221 7.45 -17.25 10.95
CA PHE A 221 8.03 -16.26 11.84
C PHE A 221 8.58 -16.98 13.07
N GLN A 222 9.82 -16.67 13.44
CA GLN A 222 10.36 -17.10 14.72
C GLN A 222 9.73 -16.24 15.80
N LYS A 223 8.90 -16.86 16.64
CA LYS A 223 8.53 -16.25 17.91
C LYS A 223 9.77 -16.19 18.80
N PRO A 224 10.06 -15.06 19.43
CA PRO A 224 11.16 -14.96 20.39
C PRO A 224 10.96 -15.97 21.51
N GLY A 225 11.98 -16.76 21.83
CA GLY A 225 11.92 -17.81 22.85
C GLY A 225 11.37 -19.17 22.40
N TYR A 226 10.93 -19.32 21.13
CA TYR A 226 10.59 -20.62 20.56
C TYR A 226 11.73 -21.12 19.68
N SER A 227 12.58 -22.00 20.23
CA SER A 227 13.59 -22.73 19.48
C SER A 227 13.00 -23.92 18.70
N GLU A 228 11.92 -23.70 17.95
CA GLU A 228 11.59 -24.70 16.94
C GLU A 228 12.66 -24.67 15.86
N ARG A 229 13.28 -25.83 15.60
CA ARG A 229 14.23 -26.04 14.51
C ARG A 229 13.50 -25.75 13.21
N PHE A 230 13.56 -24.50 12.76
CA PHE A 230 12.96 -24.14 11.49
C PHE A 230 13.66 -24.89 10.38
N HIS A 231 12.89 -25.76 9.70
CA HIS A 231 13.23 -26.19 8.36
C HIS A 231 13.40 -24.91 7.52
N GLY A 232 14.59 -24.72 6.95
CA GLY A 232 15.01 -23.44 6.37
C GLY A 232 13.96 -22.82 5.45
N THR A 233 13.92 -21.49 5.42
CA THR A 233 13.07 -20.72 4.51
C THR A 233 13.25 -21.22 3.08
N ARG A 234 12.25 -21.91 2.53
CA ARG A 234 12.28 -22.37 1.15
C ARG A 234 11.93 -21.22 0.23
N PHE A 235 12.81 -20.95 -0.72
CA PHE A 235 12.57 -20.03 -1.82
C PHE A 235 12.24 -20.82 -3.08
N THR A 236 11.31 -20.30 -3.86
CA THR A 236 10.93 -20.83 -5.17
C THR A 236 11.24 -19.79 -6.23
N ASN A 237 11.68 -20.23 -7.41
CA ASN A 237 11.91 -19.36 -8.57
C ASN A 237 10.60 -19.06 -9.30
N TRP A 238 10.34 -17.79 -9.55
CA TRP A 238 9.15 -17.30 -10.24
C TRP A 238 9.53 -16.41 -11.42
N GLY A 239 9.06 -16.73 -12.62
CA GLY A 239 9.18 -15.86 -13.79
C GLY A 239 7.89 -15.07 -14.03
N ALA A 240 8.00 -13.93 -14.71
CA ALA A 240 6.83 -13.20 -15.18
C ALA A 240 6.20 -13.91 -16.39
N SER A 241 4.87 -14.04 -16.42
CA SER A 241 4.11 -14.55 -17.56
C SER A 241 2.75 -13.86 -17.61
N GLY A 242 2.58 -12.96 -18.59
CA GLY A 242 1.40 -12.10 -18.68
C GLY A 242 1.22 -11.27 -17.41
N ASP A 243 0.06 -11.41 -16.77
CA ASP A 243 -0.30 -10.65 -15.55
C ASP A 243 0.09 -11.36 -14.24
N SER A 244 0.88 -12.42 -14.34
CA SER A 244 1.10 -13.40 -13.27
C SER A 244 2.57 -13.76 -13.10
N LEU A 245 2.92 -14.18 -11.89
CA LEU A 245 4.17 -14.90 -11.63
C LEU A 245 3.92 -16.40 -11.75
N VAL A 246 4.80 -17.12 -12.44
CA VAL A 246 4.71 -18.57 -12.66
C VAL A 246 5.97 -19.29 -12.20
N SER A 247 5.79 -20.41 -11.51
CA SER A 247 6.89 -21.18 -10.94
C SER A 247 7.73 -21.82 -12.04
N HIS A 248 9.05 -21.74 -11.90
CA HIS A 248 9.99 -22.50 -12.74
C HIS A 248 10.54 -23.65 -11.92
N THR A 249 9.76 -24.73 -11.81
CA THR A 249 10.21 -25.97 -11.15
C THR A 249 10.37 -27.04 -12.22
N GLU A 250 11.60 -27.53 -12.39
CA GLU A 250 11.93 -28.56 -13.38
C GLU A 250 11.01 -29.78 -13.23
N GLY A 251 10.45 -30.25 -14.34
CA GLY A 251 9.62 -31.46 -14.39
C GLY A 251 8.18 -31.30 -13.88
N SER A 252 7.71 -30.08 -13.59
CA SER A 252 6.31 -29.82 -13.22
C SER A 252 5.67 -28.76 -14.11
N GLU A 253 4.35 -28.85 -14.31
CA GLU A 253 3.60 -27.82 -15.03
C GLU A 253 3.77 -26.45 -14.34
N PRO A 254 4.00 -25.37 -15.11
CA PRO A 254 4.09 -24.02 -14.57
C PRO A 254 2.83 -23.67 -13.76
N LYS A 255 2.99 -23.41 -12.46
CA LYS A 255 1.89 -22.99 -11.60
C LYS A 255 2.00 -21.51 -11.34
N ARG A 256 0.87 -20.82 -11.41
CA ARG A 256 0.79 -19.41 -11.00
C ARG A 256 1.04 -19.27 -9.49
N LEU A 257 1.65 -18.15 -9.09
CA LEU A 257 1.83 -17.80 -7.69
C LEU A 257 0.46 -17.78 -7.02
N PRO A 258 0.19 -18.68 -6.06
CA PRO A 258 -1.08 -18.69 -5.38
C PRO A 258 -1.20 -17.43 -4.52
N PRO A 259 -2.43 -16.97 -4.23
CA PRO A 259 -2.63 -15.96 -3.20
C PRO A 259 -1.97 -16.39 -1.89
N PHE A 260 -1.38 -15.43 -1.18
CA PHE A 260 -0.60 -15.68 0.03
C PHE A 260 -1.13 -14.83 1.17
N VAL A 261 -1.07 -15.39 2.39
CA VAL A 261 -1.30 -14.59 3.58
C VAL A 261 -0.04 -13.79 3.85
N ALA A 262 -0.12 -12.47 3.73
CA ALA A 262 0.92 -11.60 4.25
C ALA A 262 0.74 -11.53 5.76
N ARG A 263 1.20 -12.58 6.46
CA ARG A 263 1.06 -12.67 7.91
C ARG A 263 1.76 -11.48 8.54
N ASP A 264 0.94 -10.56 9.02
CA ASP A 264 1.36 -9.35 9.66
C ASP A 264 1.47 -9.59 11.15
N ILE A 265 2.70 -9.82 11.63
CA ILE A 265 2.89 -10.13 13.04
C ILE A 265 2.67 -8.92 13.95
N ARG A 266 2.46 -7.71 13.41
CA ARG A 266 2.02 -6.53 14.20
C ARG A 266 0.81 -6.86 15.06
N ALA A 267 -0.14 -7.64 14.53
CA ALA A 267 -1.33 -8.08 15.27
C ALA A 267 -0.96 -8.88 16.54
N GLU A 268 0.10 -9.69 16.51
CA GLU A 268 0.57 -10.45 17.66
C GLU A 268 1.14 -9.53 18.77
N PHE A 269 1.58 -8.33 18.41
CA PHE A 269 2.13 -7.32 19.31
C PHE A 269 1.13 -6.21 19.66
N LYS A 270 -0.18 -6.43 19.45
CA LYS A 270 -1.23 -5.42 19.66
C LYS A 270 -0.93 -4.12 18.93
N GLN A 271 -0.31 -4.23 17.76
CA GLN A 271 -0.14 -3.13 16.84
C GLN A 271 -1.13 -3.30 15.69
N PRO A 272 -1.69 -2.20 15.18
CA PRO A 272 -2.61 -2.29 14.09
C PRO A 272 -1.91 -2.87 12.84
N PRO A 273 -2.55 -3.78 12.12
CA PRO A 273 -2.03 -4.26 10.85
C PRO A 273 -1.97 -3.14 9.81
N PHE A 274 -1.27 -3.34 8.70
CA PHE A 274 -1.42 -2.43 7.57
C PHE A 274 -2.86 -2.43 7.04
N SER A 275 -3.31 -1.28 6.55
CA SER A 275 -4.70 -1.07 6.14
C SER A 275 -4.98 -1.76 4.81
N SER A 276 -5.81 -2.81 4.84
CA SER A 276 -6.26 -3.52 3.64
C SER A 276 -7.08 -2.61 2.72
N LEU A 277 -7.88 -1.69 3.29
CA LEU A 277 -8.61 -0.67 2.52
C LEU A 277 -7.65 0.25 1.76
N ALA A 278 -6.55 0.70 2.40
CA ALA A 278 -5.54 1.51 1.74
C ALA A 278 -4.91 0.77 0.55
N MET A 279 -4.61 -0.51 0.73
CA MET A 279 -4.04 -1.35 -0.33
C MET A 279 -4.99 -1.52 -1.52
N VAL A 280 -6.30 -1.71 -1.25
CA VAL A 280 -7.32 -1.76 -2.30
C VAL A 280 -7.35 -0.49 -3.13
N VAL A 281 -7.35 0.68 -2.47
CA VAL A 281 -7.33 1.98 -3.16
C VAL A 281 -6.04 2.16 -3.97
N ASN A 282 -4.88 1.83 -3.40
CA ASN A 282 -3.59 1.89 -4.11
C ASN A 282 -3.59 0.99 -5.36
N ALA A 283 -4.11 -0.23 -5.23
CA ALA A 283 -4.18 -1.16 -6.34
C ALA A 283 -5.15 -0.68 -7.43
N GLN A 284 -6.31 -0.16 -7.04
CA GLN A 284 -7.29 0.38 -7.98
C GLN A 284 -6.70 1.51 -8.82
N ASN A 285 -5.98 2.47 -8.19
CA ASN A 285 -5.32 3.56 -8.90
C ASN A 285 -4.34 3.04 -9.97
N LYS A 286 -3.49 2.07 -9.61
CA LYS A 286 -2.48 1.50 -10.51
C LYS A 286 -3.11 0.72 -11.66
N VAL A 287 -4.10 -0.12 -11.35
CA VAL A 287 -4.83 -0.90 -12.36
C VAL A 287 -5.57 0.03 -13.32
N GLN A 288 -6.26 1.05 -12.80
CA GLN A 288 -6.99 1.99 -13.64
C GLN A 288 -6.06 2.81 -14.54
N GLN A 289 -4.95 3.32 -13.98
CA GLN A 289 -3.92 4.00 -14.77
C GLN A 289 -3.43 3.12 -15.92
N PHE A 290 -3.07 1.86 -15.62
CA PHE A 290 -2.62 0.91 -16.63
C PHE A 290 -3.69 0.69 -17.73
N VAL A 291 -4.95 0.50 -17.33
CA VAL A 291 -6.07 0.31 -18.26
C VAL A 291 -6.28 1.53 -19.15
N ASP A 292 -6.22 2.74 -18.61
CA ASP A 292 -6.45 3.98 -19.36
C ASP A 292 -5.32 4.29 -20.34
N GLU A 293 -4.07 4.03 -19.93
CA GLU A 293 -2.89 4.13 -20.80
C GLU A 293 -3.02 3.21 -22.03
N HIS A 294 -3.47 1.97 -21.84
CA HIS A 294 -3.59 0.98 -22.90
C HIS A 294 -4.85 1.14 -23.76
N ARG A 295 -5.95 1.67 -23.20
CA ARG A 295 -7.14 2.05 -23.98
C ARG A 295 -6.87 3.25 -24.90
N SER A 296 -6.06 4.20 -24.43
CA SER A 296 -5.73 5.41 -25.19
C SER A 296 -4.70 5.16 -26.29
N SER A 297 -3.83 4.14 -26.11
CA SER A 297 -2.90 3.70 -27.13
C SER A 297 -3.64 2.85 -28.17
N ARG A 298 -3.91 3.43 -29.34
CA ARG A 298 -4.80 2.94 -30.45
C ARG A 298 -4.53 1.53 -31.01
N GLY A 299 -3.77 0.66 -30.37
CA GLY A 299 -3.51 -0.70 -30.85
C GLY A 299 -3.02 -1.73 -29.84
N ASN A 300 -2.92 -1.43 -28.53
CA ASN A 300 -2.32 -2.37 -27.56
C ASN A 300 -3.27 -2.81 -26.43
N CYS A 301 -4.54 -3.04 -26.76
CA CYS A 301 -5.51 -3.62 -25.80
C CYS A 301 -5.18 -5.06 -25.39
N SER A 302 -4.31 -5.77 -26.13
CA SER A 302 -3.88 -7.14 -25.82
C SER A 302 -3.15 -7.28 -24.49
N ALA A 303 -2.56 -6.19 -23.97
CA ALA A 303 -1.93 -6.17 -22.65
C ALA A 303 -2.95 -6.23 -21.50
N ILE A 304 -4.21 -5.84 -21.74
CA ILE A 304 -5.28 -5.93 -20.74
C ILE A 304 -5.84 -7.35 -20.76
N THR A 305 -5.26 -8.22 -19.92
CA THR A 305 -5.75 -9.59 -19.77
C THR A 305 -7.19 -9.61 -19.22
N PRO A 306 -7.94 -10.70 -19.42
CA PRO A 306 -9.26 -10.86 -18.79
C PRO A 306 -9.22 -10.75 -17.26
N ARG A 307 -8.10 -11.14 -16.63
CA ARG A 307 -7.95 -11.07 -15.18
C ARG A 307 -7.67 -9.64 -14.71
N ILE A 308 -6.83 -8.86 -15.42
CA ILE A 308 -6.66 -7.43 -15.14
C ILE A 308 -8.01 -6.72 -15.24
N LYS A 309 -8.79 -6.99 -16.30
CA LYS A 309 -10.13 -6.40 -16.47
C LYS A 309 -11.07 -6.73 -15.30
N ARG A 310 -11.13 -8.00 -14.89
CA ARG A 310 -11.95 -8.42 -13.72
C ARG A 310 -11.54 -7.70 -12.44
N TYR A 311 -10.24 -7.57 -12.17
CA TYR A 311 -9.78 -6.80 -11.00
C TYR A 311 -10.05 -5.30 -11.14
N ALA A 312 -9.96 -4.73 -12.34
CA ALA A 312 -10.30 -3.32 -12.55
C ALA A 312 -11.76 -3.03 -12.18
N ASP A 313 -12.68 -3.87 -12.63
CA ASP A 313 -14.11 -3.75 -12.30
C ASP A 313 -14.33 -3.96 -10.79
N LEU A 314 -13.82 -5.06 -10.22
CA LEU A 314 -14.00 -5.40 -8.80
C LEU A 314 -13.38 -4.38 -7.83
N LEU A 315 -12.18 -3.88 -8.14
CA LEU A 315 -11.52 -2.86 -7.32
C LEU A 315 -12.24 -1.52 -7.42
N SER A 316 -12.82 -1.19 -8.57
CA SER A 316 -13.62 0.04 -8.73
C SER A 316 -14.89 -0.02 -7.88
N ASP A 317 -15.61 -1.14 -7.90
CA ASP A 317 -16.78 -1.35 -7.04
C ASP A 317 -16.40 -1.28 -5.55
N LEU A 318 -15.27 -1.87 -5.17
CA LEU A 318 -14.72 -1.77 -3.82
C LEU A 318 -14.40 -0.34 -3.43
N VAL A 319 -13.74 0.44 -4.29
CA VAL A 319 -13.41 1.84 -4.02
C VAL A 319 -14.68 2.69 -3.87
N GLU A 320 -15.70 2.47 -4.71
CA GLU A 320 -17.01 3.12 -4.55
C GLU A 320 -17.64 2.77 -3.20
N ALA A 321 -17.62 1.49 -2.81
CA ALA A 321 -18.15 1.04 -1.52
C ALA A 321 -17.31 1.54 -0.33
N ILE A 322 -15.99 1.67 -0.48
CA ILE A 322 -15.10 2.23 0.55
C ILE A 322 -15.40 3.70 0.78
N PHE A 323 -15.58 4.50 -0.27
CA PHE A 323 -15.84 5.94 -0.15
C PHE A 323 -17.33 6.31 -0.15
N PHE A 324 -18.20 5.34 0.09
CA PHE A 324 -19.63 5.59 0.26
C PHE A 324 -19.89 6.66 1.32
N VAL A 325 -20.79 7.59 1.03
CA VAL A 325 -21.27 8.60 1.97
C VAL A 325 -22.80 8.53 2.02
N PRO A 326 -23.40 8.38 3.21
CA PRO A 326 -24.85 8.38 3.34
C PRO A 326 -25.49 9.66 2.79
N ASN A 327 -26.68 9.51 2.21
CA ASN A 327 -27.49 10.64 1.76
C ASN A 327 -27.76 11.60 2.93
N GLY A 328 -27.82 12.91 2.65
CA GLY A 328 -28.06 13.94 3.67
C GLY A 328 -26.83 14.40 4.45
N ASN A 329 -25.73 13.65 4.43
CA ASN A 329 -24.49 14.03 5.12
C ASN A 329 -23.43 14.69 4.23
N ALA A 330 -23.64 14.76 2.90
CA ALA A 330 -22.66 15.35 1.97
C ALA A 330 -22.19 16.74 2.41
N ALA A 331 -23.12 17.62 2.78
CA ALA A 331 -22.84 18.98 3.26
C ALA A 331 -22.19 19.04 4.66
N VAL A 332 -22.43 18.04 5.51
CA VAL A 332 -21.83 17.95 6.85
C VAL A 332 -20.37 17.55 6.74
N TYR A 333 -20.04 16.63 5.84
CA TYR A 333 -18.66 16.24 5.56
C TYR A 333 -17.86 17.39 4.89
N SER A 334 -18.47 18.14 3.97
CA SER A 334 -17.81 19.33 3.39
C SER A 334 -17.65 20.48 4.40
N ARG A 335 -18.61 20.70 5.31
CA ARG A 335 -18.45 21.69 6.40
C ARG A 335 -17.42 21.26 7.44
N ALA A 336 -17.31 19.97 7.75
CA ALA A 336 -16.29 19.47 8.67
C ALA A 336 -14.87 19.58 8.09
N ALA A 337 -14.71 19.42 6.78
CA ALA A 337 -13.46 19.73 6.08
C ALA A 337 -13.17 21.25 6.12
N GLY A 338 -14.16 22.09 5.79
CA GLY A 338 -14.02 23.55 5.78
C GLY A 338 -13.87 24.22 7.15
N LYS A 339 -14.39 23.66 8.24
CA LYS A 339 -14.27 24.21 9.60
C LYS A 339 -12.92 23.91 10.25
N ALA A 340 -12.29 22.78 9.92
CA ALA A 340 -10.93 22.47 10.36
C ALA A 340 -9.90 23.50 9.84
N LEU A 341 -10.17 24.10 8.68
CA LEU A 341 -9.36 25.19 8.12
C LEU A 341 -9.56 26.52 8.88
N ARG A 342 -10.73 26.78 9.47
CA ARG A 342 -11.04 28.05 10.14
C ARG A 342 -10.65 28.08 11.62
N ASP A 343 -10.71 26.94 12.30
CA ASP A 343 -10.35 26.88 13.72
C ASP A 343 -8.82 26.93 13.95
N GLU A 344 -7.99 26.77 12.90
CA GLU A 344 -6.53 27.01 12.96
C GLU A 344 -6.11 28.46 12.64
N ASP A 345 -6.93 29.23 11.92
CA ASP A 345 -6.67 30.65 11.63
C ASP A 345 -6.74 31.54 12.88
N HIS A 346 -7.29 31.04 14.00
CA HIS A 346 -7.27 31.74 15.29
C HIS A 346 -6.03 31.48 16.15
N VAL A 347 -5.06 30.68 15.67
CA VAL A 347 -3.77 30.44 16.36
C VAL A 347 -2.57 30.90 15.53
N ALA A 348 -2.76 31.30 14.27
CA ALA A 348 -1.68 31.75 13.39
C ALA A 348 -1.89 33.22 12.94
N ASP A 349 -1.80 34.16 13.88
CA ASP A 349 -1.62 35.56 13.50
C ASP A 349 -0.13 35.82 13.19
N ASN A 350 0.11 36.50 12.06
CA ASN A 350 1.39 36.87 11.46
C ASN A 350 2.23 35.79 10.74
N THR A 351 1.86 35.50 9.48
CA THR A 351 2.76 35.74 8.33
C THR A 351 2.01 35.61 7.01
N ARG A 352 1.77 36.75 6.34
CA ARG A 352 1.32 36.79 4.95
C ARG A 352 2.48 36.33 4.04
N TYR A 353 2.34 35.13 3.49
CA TYR A 353 2.89 34.80 2.18
C TYR A 353 1.80 34.17 1.33
N SER A 354 1.24 34.99 0.44
CA SER A 354 0.54 34.55 -0.75
C SER A 354 1.50 33.77 -1.64
N ASN A 355 1.16 32.54 -2.02
CA ASN A 355 1.42 31.98 -3.35
C ASN A 355 0.70 30.64 -3.54
N GLY A 356 -0.28 30.65 -4.44
CA GLY A 356 -0.75 29.48 -5.20
C GLY A 356 -1.42 28.37 -4.40
N THR A 357 -2.63 28.61 -3.89
CA THR A 357 -3.57 27.52 -3.62
C THR A 357 -3.82 26.73 -4.90
N ASP A 358 -3.59 25.43 -4.84
CA ASP A 358 -3.75 24.49 -5.95
C ASP A 358 -5.25 24.27 -6.22
N ALA A 359 -5.85 25.21 -6.96
CA ALA A 359 -7.28 25.31 -7.25
C ALA A 359 -7.89 24.02 -7.83
N PHE A 360 -7.06 23.13 -8.39
CA PHE A 360 -7.48 21.83 -8.88
C PHE A 360 -7.82 20.85 -7.75
N SER A 361 -7.00 20.80 -6.70
CA SER A 361 -7.26 19.97 -5.51
C SER A 361 -8.51 20.44 -4.79
N ASP A 362 -8.68 21.75 -4.62
CA ASP A 362 -9.88 22.35 -4.02
C ASP A 362 -11.13 22.08 -4.87
N LEU A 363 -11.00 22.10 -6.20
CA LEU A 363 -12.10 21.75 -7.12
C LEU A 363 -12.47 20.27 -7.01
N LEU A 364 -11.51 19.37 -6.83
CA LEU A 364 -11.76 17.94 -6.68
C LEU A 364 -12.39 17.60 -5.34
N VAL A 365 -11.88 18.17 -4.24
CA VAL A 365 -12.53 18.08 -2.92
C VAL A 365 -13.95 18.65 -3.00
N LYS A 366 -14.15 19.78 -3.68
CA LYS A 366 -15.47 20.37 -3.89
C LYS A 366 -16.39 19.47 -4.74
N LYS A 367 -15.87 18.82 -5.77
CA LYS A 367 -16.62 17.84 -6.60
C LYS A 367 -16.97 16.57 -5.84
N ILE A 368 -16.05 15.99 -5.06
CA ILE A 368 -16.33 14.83 -4.19
C ILE A 368 -17.50 15.14 -3.25
N ASN A 369 -17.58 16.38 -2.80
CA ASN A 369 -18.58 16.85 -1.84
C ASN A 369 -19.83 17.48 -2.48
N ASP A 370 -19.91 17.59 -3.81
CA ASP A 370 -21.07 18.19 -4.49
C ASP A 370 -22.25 17.21 -4.48
N SER A 371 -23.33 17.59 -3.82
CA SER A 371 -24.55 16.77 -3.70
C SER A 371 -25.30 16.61 -5.01
N ASN A 372 -25.02 17.45 -6.02
CA ASN A 372 -25.63 17.36 -7.33
C ASN A 372 -24.92 16.38 -8.26
N LEU A 373 -23.72 15.91 -7.88
CA LEU A 373 -22.99 14.91 -8.64
C LEU A 373 -23.47 13.50 -8.31
N SER A 374 -23.61 12.69 -9.36
CA SER A 374 -23.90 11.26 -9.25
C SER A 374 -22.82 10.55 -8.43
N ARG A 375 -23.14 9.36 -7.89
CA ARG A 375 -22.17 8.57 -7.12
C ARG A 375 -20.91 8.27 -7.93
N LYS A 376 -21.07 7.99 -9.23
CA LYS A 376 -19.98 7.77 -10.18
C LYS A 376 -19.07 8.99 -10.30
N GLU A 377 -19.62 10.19 -10.47
CA GLU A 377 -18.83 11.43 -10.61
C GLU A 377 -18.07 11.79 -9.33
N ARG A 378 -18.62 11.46 -8.15
CA ARG A 378 -17.92 11.64 -6.87
C ARG A 378 -16.79 10.64 -6.67
N ALA A 379 -17.00 9.39 -7.08
CA ALA A 379 -15.94 8.38 -7.08
C ALA A 379 -14.80 8.76 -8.05
N GLU A 380 -15.14 9.24 -9.24
CA GLU A 380 -14.16 9.76 -10.21
C GLU A 380 -13.40 10.98 -9.67
N ALA A 381 -14.06 11.91 -8.98
CA ALA A 381 -13.40 13.06 -8.36
C ALA A 381 -12.47 12.65 -7.19
N ALA A 382 -12.86 11.64 -6.40
CA ALA A 382 -12.02 11.08 -5.34
C ALA A 382 -10.78 10.40 -5.92
N GLN A 383 -10.96 9.68 -7.02
CA GLN A 383 -9.87 9.05 -7.75
C GLN A 383 -8.92 10.08 -8.37
N MET A 384 -9.45 11.15 -8.97
CA MET A 384 -8.63 12.27 -9.49
C MET A 384 -7.86 12.98 -8.38
N LEU A 385 -8.44 13.10 -7.18
CA LEU A 385 -7.74 13.66 -6.03
C LEU A 385 -6.56 12.76 -5.64
N LEU A 386 -6.80 11.45 -5.53
CA LEU A 386 -5.77 10.47 -5.18
C LEU A 386 -4.66 10.38 -6.23
N SER A 387 -4.98 10.41 -7.52
CA SER A 387 -3.97 10.39 -8.59
C SER A 387 -3.15 11.67 -8.64
N HIS A 388 -3.75 12.83 -8.35
CA HIS A 388 -3.04 14.09 -8.18
C HIS A 388 -2.14 14.10 -6.94
N LEU A 389 -2.53 13.38 -5.88
CA LEU A 389 -1.74 13.21 -4.66
C LEU A 389 -0.51 12.31 -4.84
N ASP A 390 -0.54 11.36 -5.77
CA ASP A 390 0.59 10.45 -6.05
C ASP A 390 1.77 11.14 -6.75
N GLY A 391 1.64 12.41 -7.15
CA GLY A 391 2.76 13.22 -7.67
C GLY A 391 3.35 12.72 -8.99
N SER A 392 2.67 11.80 -9.68
CA SER A 392 3.06 11.35 -11.02
C SER A 392 3.04 12.55 -11.97
N PRO A 393 4.18 12.96 -12.56
CA PRO A 393 4.19 14.01 -13.53
C PRO A 393 3.36 13.54 -14.73
N SER A 394 2.27 14.23 -15.03
CA SER A 394 1.63 14.10 -16.34
C SER A 394 2.72 14.44 -17.37
N TYR A 395 3.23 13.45 -18.09
CA TYR A 395 4.09 13.72 -19.23
C TYR A 395 3.26 14.49 -20.24
N GLY A 396 3.40 15.81 -20.23
CA GLY A 396 2.90 16.68 -21.27
C GLY A 396 3.54 16.24 -22.57
N LYS A 397 2.71 15.76 -23.50
CA LYS A 397 3.12 15.55 -24.89
C LYS A 397 3.66 16.88 -25.43
N ARG A 398 4.93 16.90 -25.81
CA ARG A 398 5.39 17.77 -26.90
C ARG A 398 5.13 17.06 -28.21
#